data_AF-A0A835Z3U6-F1
#
_entry.id   AF-A0A835Z3U6-F1
#
_cell.length_a   1.000
_cell.length_b   1.000
_cell.length_c   1.000
_cell.angle_alpha   90.00
_cell.angle_beta   90.00
_cell.angle_gamma   90.00
#
_symmetry.space_group_name_H-M   'P 1'
#
loop_
_entity.id
_entity.type
_entity.pdbx_description
1 polymer ?
#
loop_
_entity_poly.entity_id
_entity_poly.type
_entity_poly.pdbx_seq_one_letter_code
_entity_poly.pdbx_strand_id
1 'polypeptide(L)'
;MVVEARSDDCQANFHKTGIVHQGLSKRKTPWAAQVMGSAASAQPPLPRRTATAAPAAAGSIRTAETAGLDLPEICKRQRASQVPDGGPSPVEAAATEVVGTAEAEAAAAAAAAAAAEAEAAAQQQQQQRKQAWKAIGHRLRVAFKRFNDLEEQARLARVDDDASIVAAIAAVTAAIGPAHIRATKDAPRNAGPTNARQLVDVLESGFEALGSAITSAQRAKAAARQQRAAAEDAERQRVAAERQHAAAAARAAAEAAGEQRIAAEAAAAANAADRRRAALEIRDRHLAAAKQRAAENARAAAARAAEDARAAAAKQHAAEDARAAAAKQRAAAAARPAANAADQRRVPAEPANWRRPARAAVEAANEQRVTAVKACAAEDATKAAEKLRKAEDARDAAEARAAAEAADKQRVVAEMRAVAEACAAKAAEKLRAAEARAAGMRAVIEAADSQREAAEMREAAEMRAEAAERQCADAIGRQRAAYYALLEANRESEAVNEERAAAIMERAAAADRLREAAARQLADAEATVHGPVSDDANQPLVRSRQ
;
A
#
# COMPACT_ATOMS: atom_id res chain seq x y z
N MET A 1 -30.16 57.33 -3.19
CA MET A 1 -30.27 56.79 -1.83
C MET A 1 -29.70 55.37 -1.90
N VAL A 2 -28.46 55.05 -1.53
CA VAL A 2 -27.47 55.68 -0.62
C VAL A 2 -27.89 55.62 0.86
N VAL A 3 -26.93 55.24 1.74
CA VAL A 3 -27.02 55.08 3.22
C VAL A 3 -27.77 53.80 3.67
N GLU A 4 -27.23 52.89 4.49
CA GLU A 4 -25.86 52.72 5.02
C GLU A 4 -25.56 51.24 5.36
N ALA A 5 -24.30 50.94 5.70
CA ALA A 5 -23.90 49.68 6.35
C ALA A 5 -23.08 49.99 7.61
N ARG A 6 -23.16 49.13 8.63
CA ARG A 6 -22.20 49.07 9.72
C ARG A 6 -21.90 47.62 10.11
N SER A 7 -20.62 47.28 10.12
CA SER A 7 -20.08 46.28 11.03
C SER A 7 -19.94 46.89 12.43
N ASP A 8 -19.77 46.02 13.42
CA ASP A 8 -18.67 46.05 14.42
C ASP A 8 -19.14 45.35 15.70
N ASP A 9 -18.66 44.11 15.91
CA ASP A 9 -17.99 43.73 17.15
C ASP A 9 -17.54 42.26 17.11
N CYS A 10 -16.24 42.04 17.29
CA CYS A 10 -15.64 40.73 17.51
C CYS A 10 -14.69 40.83 18.70
N GLN A 11 -15.07 40.23 19.85
CA GLN A 11 -14.12 39.56 20.74
C GLN A 11 -14.79 38.86 21.94
N ALA A 12 -13.96 38.10 22.67
CA ALA A 12 -14.19 37.54 24.00
C ALA A 12 -15.36 36.54 24.18
N ASN A 13 -15.05 35.24 24.06
CA ASN A 13 -15.26 34.30 25.16
C ASN A 13 -14.48 32.98 24.94
N PHE A 14 -13.34 32.85 25.62
CA PHE A 14 -12.59 31.59 25.80
C PHE A 14 -12.35 31.37 27.30
N HIS A 15 -12.23 30.11 27.72
CA HIS A 15 -12.13 29.61 29.11
C HIS A 15 -13.40 29.69 29.99
N LYS A 16 -14.01 28.52 30.26
CA LYS A 16 -14.02 27.86 31.60
C LYS A 16 -15.00 26.67 31.67
N THR A 17 -14.48 25.46 31.45
CA THR A 17 -15.04 24.21 31.99
C THR A 17 -13.89 23.31 32.43
N GLY A 18 -13.59 23.33 33.73
CA GLY A 18 -12.50 22.54 34.29
C GLY A 18 -12.89 21.08 34.51
N ILE A 19 -12.15 20.14 33.94
CA ILE A 19 -12.28 18.71 34.25
C ILE A 19 -11.61 18.45 35.60
N VAL A 20 -12.39 18.00 36.58
CA VAL A 20 -11.89 17.71 37.94
C VAL A 20 -11.24 16.34 37.96
N HIS A 21 -9.90 16.30 37.97
CA HIS A 21 -9.14 15.10 38.29
C HIS A 21 -8.71 15.09 39.77
N GLN A 22 -9.38 14.25 40.57
CA GLN A 22 -8.83 13.70 41.81
C GLN A 22 -9.06 12.19 41.82
N GLY A 23 -8.10 11.41 42.31
CA GLY A 23 -8.19 9.93 42.29
C GLY A 23 -6.87 9.17 42.36
N LEU A 24 -5.85 9.69 43.05
CA LEU A 24 -4.58 8.98 43.23
C LEU A 24 -4.76 7.74 44.12
N SER A 25 -4.42 6.55 43.59
CA SER A 25 -4.08 5.38 44.41
C SER A 25 -2.71 4.82 44.00
N LYS A 26 -1.95 4.26 44.95
CA LYS A 26 -0.49 4.17 44.87
C LYS A 26 0.03 2.73 44.78
N ARG A 27 0.63 2.36 43.63
CA ARG A 27 1.68 1.31 43.48
C ARG A 27 2.59 1.82 42.33
N LYS A 28 3.90 2.06 42.47
CA LYS A 28 5.04 1.15 42.77
C LYS A 28 4.96 -0.10 41.86
N THR A 29 5.90 -0.39 40.95
CA THR A 29 7.32 0.03 40.79
C THR A 29 7.71 0.18 39.29
N PRO A 30 8.90 0.75 38.94
CA PRO A 30 9.21 1.20 37.58
C PRO A 30 10.09 0.23 36.76
N TRP A 31 10.09 0.39 35.43
CA TRP A 31 11.27 0.14 34.58
C TRP A 31 11.22 0.94 33.26
N ALA A 32 12.32 0.94 32.51
CA ALA A 32 12.49 1.46 31.14
C ALA A 32 11.94 2.88 30.84
N ALA A 33 12.73 3.90 31.17
CA ALA A 33 12.75 5.14 30.39
C ALA A 33 13.75 5.02 29.21
N GLN A 34 13.78 6.07 28.37
CA GLN A 34 14.95 6.60 27.64
C GLN A 34 14.97 6.51 26.10
N VAL A 35 14.58 7.64 25.45
CA VAL A 35 15.31 8.37 24.36
C VAL A 35 15.68 7.58 23.09
N MET A 36 15.28 7.95 21.86
CA MET A 36 15.44 9.24 21.13
C MET A 36 14.14 9.65 20.40
N GLY A 37 13.96 10.85 19.83
CA GLY A 37 14.89 11.97 19.56
C GLY A 37 15.16 12.13 18.05
N SER A 38 14.86 13.29 17.47
CA SER A 38 14.87 13.52 16.00
C SER A 38 16.03 14.39 15.50
N ALA A 39 16.81 13.89 14.54
CA ALA A 39 17.61 14.59 13.53
C ALA A 39 18.15 13.53 12.53
N ALA A 40 18.35 13.72 11.22
CA ALA A 40 18.55 14.90 10.37
C ALA A 40 19.98 15.50 10.38
N SER A 41 20.98 14.78 9.84
CA SER A 41 22.28 15.38 9.45
C SER A 41 23.07 14.59 8.38
N ALA A 42 23.48 15.34 7.34
CA ALA A 42 24.69 15.26 6.51
C ALA A 42 25.45 13.93 6.24
N GLN A 43 25.84 13.75 4.96
CA GLN A 43 26.94 12.88 4.52
C GLN A 43 28.32 13.48 4.91
N PRO A 44 29.33 12.66 5.27
CA PRO A 44 30.73 13.08 5.30
C PRO A 44 31.38 13.01 3.89
N PRO A 45 32.34 13.90 3.55
CA PRO A 45 32.91 14.01 2.20
C PRO A 45 34.13 13.11 1.94
N LEU A 46 34.44 12.91 0.65
CA LEU A 46 35.67 12.25 0.19
C LEU A 46 36.89 13.19 0.27
N PRO A 47 38.07 12.74 0.76
CA PRO A 47 39.31 13.50 0.66
C PRO A 47 39.88 13.48 -0.77
N ARG A 48 40.36 14.64 -1.26
CA ARG A 48 41.12 14.75 -2.51
C ARG A 48 42.63 14.63 -2.27
N ARG A 49 43.37 14.32 -3.35
CA ARG A 49 44.83 14.18 -3.38
C ARG A 49 45.57 15.45 -2.92
N THR A 50 46.73 15.24 -2.30
CA THR A 50 47.90 16.12 -2.40
C THR A 50 49.08 15.31 -2.94
N ALA A 51 50.04 15.98 -3.58
CA ALA A 51 51.29 15.37 -4.06
C ALA A 51 52.48 16.12 -3.45
N THR A 52 53.55 15.39 -3.13
CA THR A 52 54.79 15.96 -2.59
C THR A 52 55.99 15.28 -3.24
N ALA A 53 57.01 16.05 -3.60
CA ALA A 53 58.23 15.57 -4.23
C ALA A 53 59.31 15.16 -3.21
N ALA A 54 60.43 14.63 -3.69
CA ALA A 54 61.54 14.13 -2.89
C ALA A 54 62.37 15.23 -2.21
N PRO A 55 63.20 14.84 -1.21
CA PRO A 55 64.52 15.41 -1.02
C PRO A 55 65.63 14.35 -1.21
N ALA A 56 66.84 14.82 -1.53
CA ALA A 56 68.06 14.01 -1.50
C ALA A 56 69.20 14.84 -0.89
N ALA A 57 69.88 14.33 0.16
CA ALA A 57 71.15 14.85 0.67
C ALA A 57 71.87 13.87 1.63
N ALA A 58 73.20 13.97 1.61
CA ALA A 58 74.25 13.18 2.27
C ALA A 58 74.27 13.05 3.83
N GLY A 59 75.12 12.14 4.34
CA GLY A 59 75.76 12.31 5.67
C GLY A 59 76.41 11.07 6.34
N SER A 60 77.76 11.07 6.48
CA SER A 60 78.64 10.19 7.34
C SER A 60 78.54 8.65 7.22
N ILE A 61 79.57 7.79 7.30
CA ILE A 61 81.02 7.83 7.67
C ILE A 61 81.39 7.57 9.16
N ARG A 62 81.75 6.30 9.45
CA ARG A 62 82.88 5.74 10.25
C ARG A 62 82.75 4.20 10.16
N THR A 63 83.72 3.35 9.81
CA THR A 63 85.13 3.09 10.23
C THR A 63 85.26 2.65 11.69
N ALA A 64 85.89 1.51 12.05
CA ALA A 64 86.67 0.53 11.27
C ALA A 64 86.39 -0.94 11.71
N GLU A 65 87.27 -1.94 11.95
CA GLU A 65 88.74 -2.04 12.06
C GLU A 65 89.29 -3.47 11.73
N THR A 66 90.02 -3.60 10.62
CA THR A 66 91.24 -4.43 10.36
C THR A 66 91.42 -5.90 10.83
N ALA A 67 91.59 -6.81 9.84
CA ALA A 67 92.71 -7.78 9.68
C ALA A 67 92.52 -8.58 8.35
N GLY A 68 93.51 -8.93 7.53
CA GLY A 68 94.94 -8.59 7.46
C GLY A 68 95.69 -9.48 6.45
N LEU A 69 96.77 -8.97 5.83
CA LEU A 69 97.72 -9.66 4.91
C LEU A 69 97.22 -10.00 3.48
N ASP A 70 98.05 -10.03 2.43
CA ASP A 70 99.18 -9.17 2.03
C ASP A 70 99.49 -9.38 0.52
N LEU A 71 100.35 -8.54 -0.09
CA LEU A 71 100.80 -8.65 -1.50
C LEU A 71 102.23 -9.26 -1.57
N PRO A 72 102.68 -9.81 -2.72
CA PRO A 72 103.47 -8.96 -3.64
C PRO A 72 103.49 -9.35 -5.14
N GLU A 73 104.05 -8.46 -5.96
CA GLU A 73 104.61 -8.78 -7.28
C GLU A 73 105.98 -9.50 -7.18
N ILE A 74 106.62 -9.74 -8.34
CA ILE A 74 108.03 -10.08 -8.62
C ILE A 74 108.27 -11.54 -9.03
N CYS A 75 108.53 -11.76 -10.33
CA CYS A 75 109.83 -12.28 -10.79
C CYS A 75 110.05 -12.11 -12.31
N LYS A 76 111.31 -12.03 -12.76
CA LYS A 76 111.72 -11.91 -14.17
C LYS A 76 112.92 -12.82 -14.48
N ARG A 77 112.87 -13.51 -15.63
CA ARG A 77 113.98 -14.12 -16.43
C ARG A 77 114.70 -15.41 -15.92
N GLN A 78 115.33 -16.09 -16.91
CA GLN A 78 116.32 -17.19 -16.84
C GLN A 78 115.74 -18.59 -16.52
N ARG A 79 116.09 -19.72 -17.18
CA ARG A 79 116.93 -20.09 -18.38
C ARG A 79 116.21 -21.29 -19.07
N ALA A 80 116.25 -21.57 -20.38
CA ALA A 80 117.34 -21.67 -21.37
C ALA A 80 118.15 -23.01 -21.34
N SER A 81 117.53 -24.08 -21.89
CA SER A 81 118.13 -25.28 -22.53
C SER A 81 116.95 -26.13 -23.08
N GLN A 82 117.05 -26.95 -24.12
CA GLN A 82 118.22 -27.52 -24.79
C GLN A 82 118.25 -27.18 -26.30
N VAL A 83 119.46 -27.09 -26.85
CA VAL A 83 119.77 -27.24 -28.27
C VAL A 83 120.72 -28.43 -28.39
N PRO A 84 120.52 -29.38 -29.33
CA PRO A 84 121.54 -30.34 -29.70
C PRO A 84 122.47 -29.72 -30.78
N ASP A 85 123.59 -29.14 -30.36
CA ASP A 85 124.62 -28.68 -31.29
C ASP A 85 125.30 -29.90 -31.97
N GLY A 86 125.20 -29.98 -33.30
CA GLY A 86 125.50 -31.19 -34.09
C GLY A 86 126.55 -31.06 -35.20
N GLY A 87 127.10 -29.86 -35.43
CA GLY A 87 128.28 -29.63 -36.29
C GLY A 87 128.09 -29.74 -37.83
N PRO A 88 129.11 -29.36 -38.64
CA PRO A 88 128.93 -29.09 -40.07
C PRO A 88 129.84 -29.89 -41.04
N SER A 89 129.43 -29.95 -42.31
CA SER A 89 130.35 -29.82 -43.47
C SER A 89 129.55 -29.48 -44.75
N PRO A 90 130.02 -28.59 -45.67
CA PRO A 90 129.20 -28.12 -46.80
C PRO A 90 129.74 -28.47 -48.20
N VAL A 91 129.04 -29.35 -48.93
CA VAL A 91 129.05 -29.43 -50.40
C VAL A 91 127.65 -29.82 -50.85
N GLU A 92 127.11 -29.12 -51.85
CA GLU A 92 125.76 -29.29 -52.43
C GLU A 92 124.57 -29.06 -51.45
N ALA A 93 123.47 -28.41 -51.83
CA ALA A 93 123.09 -27.85 -53.13
C ALA A 93 122.87 -26.32 -53.03
N ALA A 94 123.42 -25.59 -54.00
CA ALA A 94 122.96 -24.23 -54.30
C ALA A 94 121.75 -24.27 -55.25
N ALA A 95 121.00 -23.17 -55.31
CA ALA A 95 119.92 -22.87 -56.26
C ALA A 95 118.56 -23.60 -56.08
N THR A 96 117.77 -23.19 -55.08
CA THR A 96 116.28 -23.20 -55.14
C THR A 96 115.58 -22.19 -54.19
N GLU A 97 116.21 -21.06 -53.83
CA GLU A 97 115.73 -20.19 -52.72
C GLU A 97 115.33 -18.75 -53.12
N VAL A 98 114.54 -18.57 -54.20
CA VAL A 98 114.01 -17.24 -54.60
C VAL A 98 112.52 -17.26 -55.03
N VAL A 99 111.81 -18.40 -54.94
CA VAL A 99 110.45 -18.56 -55.52
C VAL A 99 109.36 -18.86 -54.47
N GLY A 100 109.72 -19.21 -53.22
CA GLY A 100 108.76 -19.69 -52.22
C GLY A 100 107.98 -18.63 -51.42
N THR A 101 108.33 -17.34 -51.50
CA THR A 101 107.78 -16.31 -50.60
C THR A 101 106.38 -15.83 -50.99
N ALA A 102 106.10 -15.66 -52.29
CA ALA A 102 104.84 -15.09 -52.76
C ALA A 102 103.62 -15.99 -52.47
N GLU A 103 103.76 -17.31 -52.60
CA GLU A 103 102.69 -18.26 -52.27
C GLU A 103 102.44 -18.37 -50.76
N ALA A 104 103.51 -18.29 -49.94
CA ALA A 104 103.38 -18.27 -48.49
C ALA A 104 102.66 -17.00 -47.98
N GLU A 105 102.96 -15.84 -48.57
CA GLU A 105 102.30 -14.57 -48.24
C GLU A 105 100.84 -14.53 -48.74
N ALA A 106 100.57 -15.07 -49.93
CA ALA A 106 99.20 -15.25 -50.43
C ALA A 106 98.38 -16.24 -49.57
N ALA A 107 98.97 -17.34 -49.12
CA ALA A 107 98.33 -18.30 -48.22
C ALA A 107 98.05 -17.69 -46.83
N ALA A 108 98.97 -16.87 -46.30
CA ALA A 108 98.77 -16.11 -45.07
C ALA A 108 97.63 -15.07 -45.21
N ALA A 109 97.56 -14.37 -46.34
CA ALA A 109 96.48 -13.43 -46.64
C ALA A 109 95.11 -14.14 -46.77
N ALA A 110 95.06 -15.30 -47.44
CA ALA A 110 93.86 -16.12 -47.55
C ALA A 110 93.40 -16.67 -46.18
N ALA A 111 94.33 -17.11 -45.33
CA ALA A 111 94.03 -17.54 -43.97
C ALA A 111 93.52 -16.38 -43.09
N ALA A 112 94.08 -15.18 -43.23
CA ALA A 112 93.61 -13.97 -42.54
C ALA A 112 92.20 -13.55 -43.01
N ALA A 113 91.91 -13.64 -44.31
CA ALA A 113 90.58 -13.39 -44.85
C ALA A 113 89.54 -14.40 -44.32
N ALA A 114 89.86 -15.69 -44.35
CA ALA A 114 88.99 -16.74 -43.80
C ALA A 114 88.76 -16.58 -42.28
N ALA A 115 89.76 -16.13 -41.53
CA ALA A 115 89.62 -15.80 -40.12
C ALA A 115 88.69 -14.59 -39.90
N ALA A 116 88.83 -13.53 -40.70
CA ALA A 116 87.96 -12.36 -40.63
C ALA A 116 86.51 -12.68 -41.01
N GLU A 117 86.28 -13.53 -42.01
CA GLU A 117 84.94 -14.04 -42.36
C GLU A 117 84.35 -14.91 -41.24
N ALA A 118 85.15 -15.77 -40.60
CA ALA A 118 84.72 -16.56 -39.45
C ALA A 118 84.37 -15.68 -38.24
N GLU A 119 85.15 -14.64 -37.95
CA GLU A 119 84.81 -13.65 -36.91
C GLU A 119 83.55 -12.85 -37.26
N ALA A 120 83.39 -12.41 -38.51
CA ALA A 120 82.19 -11.71 -38.96
C ALA A 120 80.93 -12.59 -38.82
N ALA A 121 81.00 -13.86 -39.23
CA ALA A 121 79.93 -14.83 -39.05
C ALA A 121 79.63 -15.12 -37.56
N ALA A 122 80.66 -15.22 -36.71
CA ALA A 122 80.50 -15.38 -35.27
C ALA A 122 79.84 -14.15 -34.61
N GLN A 123 80.26 -12.94 -35.00
CA GLN A 123 79.63 -11.69 -34.56
C GLN A 123 78.18 -11.60 -35.03
N GLN A 124 77.88 -11.97 -36.28
CA GLN A 124 76.52 -11.98 -36.83
C GLN A 124 75.62 -12.98 -36.08
N GLN A 125 76.09 -14.21 -35.81
CA GLN A 125 75.39 -15.13 -34.92
C GLN A 125 75.18 -14.54 -33.52
N GLN A 126 76.18 -13.87 -32.94
CA GLN A 126 76.04 -13.26 -31.62
C GLN A 126 75.00 -12.13 -31.61
N GLN A 127 74.91 -11.33 -32.68
CA GLN A 127 73.88 -10.32 -32.85
C GLN A 127 72.48 -10.94 -33.03
N GLN A 128 72.34 -11.97 -33.86
CA GLN A 128 71.08 -12.71 -34.03
C GLN A 128 70.60 -13.32 -32.71
N ARG A 129 71.50 -13.94 -31.93
CA ARG A 129 71.20 -14.45 -30.58
C ARG A 129 70.77 -13.31 -29.64
N LYS A 130 71.45 -12.16 -29.65
CA LYS A 130 71.06 -10.96 -28.87
C LYS A 130 69.68 -10.43 -29.25
N GLN A 131 69.31 -10.42 -30.54
CA GLN A 131 67.97 -10.01 -30.98
C GLN A 131 66.89 -11.03 -30.59
N ALA A 132 67.15 -12.33 -30.77
CA ALA A 132 66.23 -13.39 -30.36
C ALA A 132 65.91 -13.33 -28.86
N TRP A 133 66.94 -13.16 -28.01
CA TRP A 133 66.76 -12.99 -26.57
C TRP A 133 65.99 -11.71 -26.20
N LYS A 134 66.17 -10.60 -26.92
CA LYS A 134 65.35 -9.39 -26.74
C LYS A 134 63.87 -9.65 -27.07
N ALA A 135 63.58 -10.34 -28.16
CA ALA A 135 62.20 -10.67 -28.55
C ALA A 135 61.51 -11.61 -27.55
N ILE A 136 62.22 -12.65 -27.10
CA ILE A 136 61.77 -13.59 -26.06
C ILE A 136 61.50 -12.84 -24.74
N GLY A 137 62.45 -12.00 -24.30
CA GLY A 137 62.31 -11.20 -23.07
C GLY A 137 61.24 -10.11 -23.13
N HIS A 138 60.81 -9.71 -24.33
CA HIS A 138 59.63 -8.85 -24.50
C HIS A 138 58.33 -9.68 -24.39
N ARG A 139 58.22 -10.80 -25.10
CA ARG A 139 57.04 -11.69 -25.03
C ARG A 139 56.76 -12.14 -23.61
N LEU A 140 57.76 -12.63 -22.88
CA LEU A 140 57.62 -13.03 -21.47
C LEU A 140 57.08 -11.89 -20.59
N ARG A 141 57.45 -10.63 -20.86
CA ARG A 141 56.98 -9.47 -20.10
C ARG A 141 55.52 -9.12 -20.39
N VAL A 142 55.07 -9.32 -21.64
CA VAL A 142 53.66 -9.18 -22.03
C VAL A 142 52.82 -10.32 -21.46
N ALA A 143 53.35 -11.55 -21.51
CA ALA A 143 52.76 -12.75 -20.94
C ALA A 143 52.53 -12.61 -19.42
N PHE A 144 53.54 -12.21 -18.65
CA PHE A 144 53.39 -11.92 -17.21
C PHE A 144 52.41 -10.77 -16.93
N LYS A 145 52.36 -9.72 -17.77
CA LYS A 145 51.34 -8.68 -17.58
C LYS A 145 49.92 -9.23 -17.76
N ARG A 146 49.69 -10.05 -18.81
CA ARG A 146 48.41 -10.74 -19.05
C ARG A 146 48.01 -11.62 -17.85
N PHE A 147 48.96 -12.30 -17.21
CA PHE A 147 48.67 -13.08 -16.01
C PHE A 147 48.17 -12.20 -14.86
N ASN A 148 48.89 -11.12 -14.51
CA ASN A 148 48.47 -10.20 -13.46
C ASN A 148 47.12 -9.54 -13.78
N ASP A 149 46.92 -9.11 -15.03
CA ASP A 149 45.65 -8.53 -15.52
C ASP A 149 44.47 -9.53 -15.37
N LEU A 150 44.71 -10.85 -15.48
CA LEU A 150 43.72 -11.93 -15.28
C LEU A 150 43.50 -12.26 -13.80
N GLU A 151 44.57 -12.29 -12.99
CA GLU A 151 44.50 -12.51 -11.54
C GLU A 151 43.68 -11.39 -10.86
N GLU A 152 43.92 -10.13 -11.24
CA GLU A 152 43.15 -9.00 -10.73
C GLU A 152 41.69 -9.04 -11.21
N GLN A 153 41.40 -9.54 -12.43
CA GLN A 153 40.03 -9.75 -12.90
C GLN A 153 39.29 -10.84 -12.12
N ALA A 154 39.94 -11.96 -11.80
CA ALA A 154 39.35 -13.02 -10.95
C ALA A 154 39.00 -12.47 -9.55
N ARG A 155 39.94 -11.72 -8.96
CA ARG A 155 39.81 -11.08 -7.65
C ARG A 155 38.70 -10.04 -7.60
N LEU A 156 38.62 -9.16 -8.61
CA LEU A 156 37.58 -8.14 -8.72
C LEU A 156 36.18 -8.75 -8.93
N ALA A 157 36.08 -9.83 -9.70
CA ALA A 157 34.84 -10.59 -9.86
C ALA A 157 34.47 -11.45 -8.63
N ARG A 158 35.35 -11.47 -7.60
CA ARG A 158 35.26 -12.28 -6.37
C ARG A 158 35.02 -13.76 -6.69
N VAL A 159 35.85 -14.34 -7.55
CA VAL A 159 35.75 -15.75 -7.94
C VAL A 159 36.80 -16.62 -7.24
N ASP A 160 37.52 -16.04 -6.28
CA ASP A 160 38.55 -16.65 -5.44
C ASP A 160 38.01 -17.81 -4.57
N ASP A 161 36.70 -17.84 -4.33
CA ASP A 161 35.99 -18.95 -3.66
C ASP A 161 35.67 -20.14 -4.58
N ASP A 162 35.84 -19.99 -5.91
CA ASP A 162 35.53 -21.03 -6.88
C ASP A 162 36.74 -21.95 -7.09
N ALA A 163 36.63 -23.17 -6.58
CA ALA A 163 37.69 -24.18 -6.64
C ALA A 163 38.19 -24.46 -8.06
N SER A 164 37.40 -24.22 -9.11
CA SER A 164 37.85 -24.41 -10.50
C SER A 164 38.87 -23.35 -10.93
N ILE A 165 38.71 -22.10 -10.48
CA ILE A 165 39.62 -20.99 -10.78
C ILE A 165 40.84 -21.03 -9.86
N VAL A 166 40.66 -21.38 -8.57
CA VAL A 166 41.80 -21.64 -7.67
C VAL A 166 42.68 -22.76 -8.23
N ALA A 167 42.09 -23.86 -8.73
CA ALA A 167 42.83 -24.93 -9.38
C ALA A 167 43.51 -24.49 -10.68
N ALA A 168 42.86 -23.66 -11.51
CA ALA A 168 43.46 -23.13 -12.74
C ALA A 168 44.65 -22.20 -12.47
N ILE A 169 44.53 -21.26 -11.51
CA ILE A 169 45.63 -20.39 -11.07
C ILE A 169 46.77 -21.23 -10.48
N ALA A 170 46.45 -22.20 -9.61
CA ALA A 170 47.44 -23.10 -9.02
C ALA A 170 48.17 -23.93 -10.09
N ALA A 171 47.47 -24.45 -11.10
CA ALA A 171 48.07 -25.19 -12.21
C ALA A 171 49.00 -24.31 -13.07
N VAL A 172 48.59 -23.08 -13.39
CA VAL A 172 49.43 -22.11 -14.12
C VAL A 172 50.67 -21.74 -13.29
N THR A 173 50.51 -21.51 -11.99
CA THR A 173 51.62 -21.21 -11.06
C THR A 173 52.57 -22.41 -10.92
N ALA A 174 52.03 -23.63 -10.84
CA ALA A 174 52.79 -24.87 -10.79
C ALA A 174 53.50 -25.22 -12.11
N ALA A 175 53.01 -24.73 -13.25
CA ALA A 175 53.73 -24.78 -14.52
C ALA A 175 54.86 -23.73 -14.57
N ILE A 176 54.59 -22.49 -14.13
CA ILE A 176 55.56 -21.39 -14.07
C ILE A 176 56.75 -21.76 -13.18
N GLY A 177 56.53 -22.21 -11.94
CA GLY A 177 57.57 -22.38 -10.93
C GLY A 177 58.77 -23.23 -11.38
N PRO A 178 58.59 -24.54 -11.69
CA PRO A 178 59.67 -25.42 -12.10
C PRO A 178 60.31 -25.00 -13.43
N ALA A 179 59.51 -24.50 -14.38
CA ALA A 179 59.99 -24.10 -15.69
C ALA A 179 60.82 -22.82 -15.63
N HIS A 180 60.40 -21.82 -14.84
CA HIS A 180 61.14 -20.59 -14.59
C HIS A 180 62.42 -20.84 -13.79
N ILE A 181 62.40 -21.75 -12.79
CA ILE A 181 63.60 -22.16 -12.04
C ILE A 181 64.64 -22.80 -12.98
N ARG A 182 64.26 -23.75 -13.84
CA ARG A 182 65.19 -24.32 -14.84
C ARG A 182 65.67 -23.26 -15.84
N ALA A 183 64.75 -22.44 -16.37
CA ALA A 183 65.06 -21.38 -17.33
C ALA A 183 65.85 -20.18 -16.78
N THR A 184 66.07 -20.10 -15.46
CA THR A 184 66.93 -19.07 -14.84
C THR A 184 68.21 -19.65 -14.25
N LYS A 185 68.17 -20.88 -13.71
CA LYS A 185 69.31 -21.51 -13.03
C LYS A 185 70.26 -22.24 -13.98
N ASP A 186 69.74 -22.87 -15.03
CA ASP A 186 70.53 -23.68 -15.98
C ASP A 186 70.88 -22.92 -17.28
N ALA A 187 70.21 -21.79 -17.52
CA ALA A 187 70.16 -21.14 -18.83
C ALA A 187 71.39 -20.32 -19.31
N PRO A 188 72.23 -19.65 -18.47
CA PRO A 188 73.14 -18.61 -18.96
C PRO A 188 74.34 -19.11 -19.79
N ARG A 189 74.43 -20.40 -20.10
CA ARG A 189 75.47 -20.96 -21.00
C ARG A 189 74.94 -21.84 -22.14
N ASN A 190 73.98 -22.75 -21.91
CA ASN A 190 73.61 -23.77 -22.90
C ASN A 190 72.12 -23.82 -23.31
N ALA A 191 71.21 -23.02 -22.74
CA ALA A 191 69.80 -23.06 -23.14
C ALA A 191 69.59 -22.35 -24.49
N GLY A 192 69.24 -23.11 -25.53
CA GLY A 192 68.89 -22.57 -26.84
C GLY A 192 67.57 -21.78 -26.83
N PRO A 193 67.40 -20.80 -27.75
CA PRO A 193 66.18 -19.96 -27.81
C PRO A 193 64.89 -20.75 -28.07
N THR A 194 64.99 -21.99 -28.55
CA THR A 194 63.89 -22.94 -28.76
C THR A 194 63.13 -23.23 -27.46
N ASN A 195 63.85 -23.51 -26.36
CA ASN A 195 63.23 -23.85 -25.07
C ASN A 195 62.47 -22.66 -24.48
N ALA A 196 62.96 -21.44 -24.72
CA ALA A 196 62.31 -20.22 -24.25
C ALA A 196 61.12 -19.78 -25.13
N ARG A 197 61.02 -20.27 -26.38
CA ARG A 197 59.75 -20.21 -27.16
C ARG A 197 58.73 -21.16 -26.59
N GLN A 198 59.07 -22.44 -26.42
CA GLN A 198 58.18 -23.46 -25.83
C GLN A 198 57.63 -23.02 -24.46
N LEU A 199 58.45 -22.33 -23.65
CA LEU A 199 57.99 -21.72 -22.39
C LEU A 199 56.89 -20.67 -22.61
N VAL A 200 57.07 -19.75 -23.57
CA VAL A 200 56.06 -18.72 -23.91
C VAL A 200 54.78 -19.38 -24.45
N ASP A 201 54.91 -20.36 -25.34
CA ASP A 201 53.77 -21.02 -25.99
C ASP A 201 52.90 -21.78 -24.95
N VAL A 202 53.54 -22.39 -23.93
CA VAL A 202 52.86 -23.04 -22.78
C VAL A 202 52.22 -22.01 -21.83
N LEU A 203 52.81 -20.83 -21.66
CA LEU A 203 52.23 -19.76 -20.85
C LEU A 203 51.02 -19.12 -21.53
N GLU A 204 51.11 -18.81 -22.83
CA GLU A 204 50.02 -18.20 -23.59
C GLU A 204 48.78 -19.10 -23.63
N SER A 205 48.95 -20.40 -23.91
CA SER A 205 47.86 -21.39 -23.83
C SER A 205 47.30 -21.60 -22.41
N GLY A 206 48.15 -21.54 -21.37
CA GLY A 206 47.71 -21.55 -19.98
C GLY A 206 46.84 -20.34 -19.59
N PHE A 207 47.15 -19.15 -20.12
CA PHE A 207 46.36 -17.95 -19.87
C PHE A 207 45.04 -17.92 -20.65
N GLU A 208 44.99 -18.50 -21.85
CA GLU A 208 43.73 -18.67 -22.59
C GLU A 208 42.78 -19.63 -21.87
N ALA A 209 43.29 -20.75 -21.33
CA ALA A 209 42.52 -21.63 -20.48
C ALA A 209 41.99 -20.93 -19.21
N LEU A 210 42.82 -20.13 -18.54
CA LEU A 210 42.44 -19.35 -17.36
C LEU A 210 41.37 -18.28 -17.68
N GLY A 211 41.53 -17.53 -18.76
CA GLY A 211 40.54 -16.53 -19.20
C GLY A 211 39.20 -17.14 -19.60
N SER A 212 39.23 -18.33 -20.22
CA SER A 212 38.02 -19.12 -20.51
C SER A 212 37.31 -19.58 -19.23
N ALA A 213 38.06 -20.08 -18.23
CA ALA A 213 37.52 -20.48 -16.93
C ALA A 213 36.88 -19.31 -16.17
N ILE A 214 37.55 -18.14 -16.12
CA ILE A 214 37.01 -16.91 -15.51
C ILE A 214 35.70 -16.50 -16.22
N THR A 215 35.67 -16.51 -17.55
CA THR A 215 34.47 -16.17 -18.34
C THR A 215 33.32 -17.16 -18.09
N SER A 216 33.64 -18.45 -17.97
CA SER A 216 32.68 -19.51 -17.64
C SER A 216 32.03 -19.28 -16.26
N ALA A 217 32.85 -19.08 -15.22
CA ALA A 217 32.36 -18.87 -13.87
C ALA A 217 31.55 -17.56 -13.73
N GLN A 218 31.93 -16.49 -14.44
CA GLN A 218 31.14 -15.25 -14.50
C GLN A 218 29.75 -15.49 -15.11
N ARG A 219 29.65 -16.28 -16.19
CA ARG A 219 28.35 -16.66 -16.79
C ARG A 219 27.51 -17.52 -15.84
N ALA A 220 28.11 -18.51 -15.18
CA ALA A 220 27.41 -19.33 -14.18
C ALA A 220 26.89 -18.50 -13.00
N LYS A 221 27.70 -17.55 -12.50
CA LYS A 221 27.36 -16.61 -11.42
C LYS A 221 26.25 -15.63 -11.82
N ALA A 222 26.19 -15.24 -13.10
CA ALA A 222 25.09 -14.44 -13.65
C ALA A 222 23.79 -15.25 -13.75
N ALA A 223 23.84 -16.47 -14.29
CA ALA A 223 22.69 -17.37 -14.38
C ALA A 223 22.11 -17.72 -12.99
N ALA A 224 22.97 -18.01 -12.00
CA ALA A 224 22.55 -18.26 -10.62
C ALA A 224 21.87 -17.04 -9.96
N ARG A 225 22.26 -15.80 -10.32
CA ARG A 225 21.57 -14.58 -9.88
C ARG A 225 20.21 -14.43 -10.55
N GLN A 226 20.10 -14.70 -11.85
CA GLN A 226 18.82 -14.68 -12.57
C GLN A 226 17.84 -15.73 -12.01
N GLN A 227 18.30 -16.94 -11.72
CA GLN A 227 17.48 -17.99 -11.09
C GLN A 227 16.98 -17.58 -9.69
N ARG A 228 17.80 -16.92 -8.87
CA ARG A 228 17.37 -16.40 -7.56
C ARG A 228 16.34 -15.29 -7.70
N ALA A 229 16.55 -14.32 -8.59
CA ALA A 229 15.58 -13.26 -8.85
C ALA A 229 14.23 -13.83 -9.34
N ALA A 230 14.25 -14.79 -10.27
CA ALA A 230 13.04 -15.46 -10.74
C ALA A 230 12.32 -16.26 -9.64
N ALA A 231 13.06 -16.86 -8.70
CA ALA A 231 12.48 -17.54 -7.55
C ALA A 231 11.85 -16.55 -6.55
N GLU A 232 12.53 -15.44 -6.23
CA GLU A 232 11.98 -14.37 -5.39
C GLU A 232 10.71 -13.75 -6.00
N ASP A 233 10.69 -13.50 -7.31
CA ASP A 233 9.51 -12.95 -7.98
C ASP A 233 8.35 -13.97 -8.06
N ALA A 234 8.63 -15.26 -8.23
CA ALA A 234 7.62 -16.31 -8.13
C ALA A 234 7.04 -16.44 -6.71
N GLU A 235 7.85 -16.27 -5.67
CA GLU A 235 7.39 -16.25 -4.28
C GLU A 235 6.55 -15.00 -3.98
N ARG A 236 6.97 -13.82 -4.47
CA ARG A 236 6.16 -12.58 -4.40
C ARG A 236 4.81 -12.74 -5.09
N GLN A 237 4.77 -13.39 -6.26
CA GLN A 237 3.52 -13.68 -6.98
C GLN A 237 2.61 -14.65 -6.19
N ARG A 238 3.16 -15.69 -5.56
CA ARG A 238 2.40 -16.56 -4.65
C ARG A 238 1.78 -15.79 -3.48
N VAL A 239 2.59 -15.02 -2.76
CA VAL A 239 2.13 -14.23 -1.60
C VAL A 239 1.09 -13.17 -2.02
N ALA A 240 1.19 -12.60 -3.23
CA ALA A 240 0.17 -11.72 -3.77
C ALA A 240 -1.15 -12.46 -4.05
N ALA A 241 -1.10 -13.64 -4.68
CA ALA A 241 -2.28 -14.46 -4.94
C ALA A 241 -2.96 -14.95 -3.65
N GLU A 242 -2.19 -15.39 -2.66
CA GLU A 242 -2.69 -15.80 -1.34
C GLU A 242 -3.42 -14.64 -0.63
N ARG A 243 -2.87 -13.42 -0.70
CA ARG A 243 -3.53 -12.21 -0.18
C ARG A 243 -4.82 -11.87 -0.92
N GLN A 244 -4.86 -12.03 -2.25
CA GLN A 244 -6.08 -11.83 -3.04
C GLN A 244 -7.17 -12.86 -2.69
N HIS A 245 -6.81 -14.15 -2.55
CA HIS A 245 -7.74 -15.18 -2.11
C HIS A 245 -8.25 -14.94 -0.68
N ALA A 246 -7.38 -14.53 0.26
CA ALA A 246 -7.78 -14.18 1.62
C ALA A 246 -8.73 -12.97 1.64
N ALA A 247 -8.47 -11.93 0.83
CA ALA A 247 -9.34 -10.77 0.71
C ALA A 247 -10.71 -11.12 0.09
N ALA A 248 -10.75 -12.01 -0.91
CA ALA A 248 -11.99 -12.50 -1.49
C ALA A 248 -12.83 -13.32 -0.48
N ALA A 249 -12.18 -14.22 0.27
CA ALA A 249 -12.84 -14.99 1.33
C ALA A 249 -13.38 -14.08 2.45
N ALA A 250 -12.65 -13.03 2.83
CA ALA A 250 -13.10 -12.05 3.81
C ALA A 250 -14.32 -11.24 3.33
N ARG A 251 -14.39 -10.88 2.03
CA ARG A 251 -15.57 -10.22 1.43
C ARG A 251 -16.80 -11.13 1.46
N ALA A 252 -16.67 -12.37 0.99
CA ALA A 252 -17.77 -13.34 1.01
C ALA A 252 -18.28 -13.64 2.43
N ALA A 253 -17.38 -13.71 3.42
CA ALA A 253 -17.76 -13.87 4.83
C ALA A 253 -18.49 -12.64 5.39
N ALA A 254 -18.11 -11.43 4.99
CA ALA A 254 -18.79 -10.19 5.39
C ALA A 254 -20.18 -10.05 4.73
N GLU A 255 -20.30 -10.44 3.46
CA GLU A 255 -21.57 -10.49 2.72
C GLU A 255 -22.55 -11.47 3.38
N ALA A 256 -22.13 -12.72 3.65
CA ALA A 256 -22.95 -13.71 4.34
C ALA A 256 -23.35 -13.29 5.76
N ALA A 257 -22.48 -12.59 6.49
CA ALA A 257 -22.81 -12.01 7.79
C ALA A 257 -23.83 -10.86 7.68
N GLY A 258 -23.76 -10.07 6.60
CA GLY A 258 -24.76 -9.06 6.25
C GLY A 258 -26.12 -9.66 5.96
N GLU A 259 -26.19 -10.70 5.13
CA GLU A 259 -27.43 -11.43 4.83
C GLU A 259 -28.07 -12.03 6.08
N GLN A 260 -27.28 -12.71 6.93
CA GLN A 260 -27.76 -13.26 8.21
C GLN A 260 -28.32 -12.16 9.13
N ARG A 261 -27.68 -10.99 9.16
CA ARG A 261 -28.15 -9.84 9.93
C ARG A 261 -29.47 -9.29 9.38
N ILE A 262 -29.59 -9.12 8.07
CA ILE A 262 -30.84 -8.66 7.42
C ILE A 262 -31.98 -9.65 7.70
N ALA A 263 -31.72 -10.97 7.61
CA ALA A 263 -32.69 -12.01 7.95
C ALA A 263 -33.10 -11.96 9.43
N ALA A 264 -32.16 -11.73 10.36
CA ALA A 264 -32.44 -11.58 11.78
C ALA A 264 -33.26 -10.30 12.10
N GLU A 265 -32.93 -9.17 11.48
CA GLU A 265 -33.69 -7.91 11.63
C GLU A 265 -35.10 -8.03 11.04
N ALA A 266 -35.27 -8.71 9.90
CA ALA A 266 -36.57 -9.02 9.31
C ALA A 266 -37.41 -9.97 10.20
N ALA A 267 -36.79 -11.02 10.76
CA ALA A 267 -37.45 -11.93 11.70
C ALA A 267 -37.86 -11.22 13.00
N ALA A 268 -37.03 -10.29 13.51
CA ALA A 268 -37.38 -9.45 14.66
C ALA A 268 -38.56 -8.51 14.35
N ALA A 269 -38.59 -7.92 13.14
CA ALA A 269 -39.70 -7.07 12.69
C ALA A 269 -41.01 -7.86 12.55
N ALA A 270 -40.97 -9.08 12.00
CA ALA A 270 -42.14 -9.97 11.92
C ALA A 270 -42.68 -10.32 13.32
N ASN A 271 -41.80 -10.78 14.23
CA ASN A 271 -42.15 -11.04 15.63
C ASN A 271 -42.76 -9.81 16.35
N ALA A 272 -42.26 -8.60 16.05
CA ALA A 272 -42.81 -7.36 16.58
C ALA A 272 -44.21 -7.03 15.99
N ALA A 273 -44.45 -7.34 14.71
CA ALA A 273 -45.76 -7.18 14.08
C ALA A 273 -46.80 -8.16 14.65
N ASP A 274 -46.45 -9.42 14.87
CA ASP A 274 -47.37 -10.42 15.43
C ASP A 274 -47.69 -10.17 16.90
N ARG A 275 -46.71 -9.71 17.69
CA ARG A 275 -46.98 -9.20 19.06
C ARG A 275 -47.95 -8.02 19.06
N ARG A 276 -47.89 -7.12 18.07
CA ARG A 276 -48.87 -6.03 17.90
C ARG A 276 -50.25 -6.55 17.50
N ARG A 277 -50.35 -7.51 16.59
CA ARG A 277 -51.62 -8.17 16.21
C ARG A 277 -52.29 -8.81 17.43
N ALA A 278 -51.56 -9.63 18.19
CA ALA A 278 -52.06 -10.28 19.41
C ALA A 278 -52.53 -9.25 20.47
N ALA A 279 -51.80 -8.15 20.66
CA ALA A 279 -52.19 -7.09 21.58
C ALA A 279 -53.49 -6.36 21.12
N LEU A 280 -53.68 -6.16 19.82
CA LEU A 280 -54.91 -5.59 19.26
C LEU A 280 -56.10 -6.55 19.42
N GLU A 281 -55.92 -7.84 19.16
CA GLU A 281 -56.96 -8.85 19.41
C GLU A 281 -57.38 -8.91 20.89
N ILE A 282 -56.42 -8.89 21.82
CA ILE A 282 -56.71 -8.88 23.26
C ILE A 282 -57.50 -7.61 23.63
N ARG A 283 -57.07 -6.43 23.16
CA ARG A 283 -57.80 -5.17 23.34
C ARG A 283 -59.23 -5.26 22.82
N ASP A 284 -59.44 -5.82 21.63
CA ASP A 284 -60.73 -5.84 20.96
C ASP A 284 -61.68 -6.88 21.57
N ARG A 285 -61.16 -7.99 22.09
CA ARG A 285 -61.90 -8.93 22.96
C ARG A 285 -62.33 -8.24 24.28
N HIS A 286 -61.45 -7.46 24.92
CA HIS A 286 -61.83 -6.68 26.10
C HIS A 286 -62.87 -5.60 25.79
N LEU A 287 -62.78 -4.92 24.64
CA LEU A 287 -63.77 -3.94 24.18
C LEU A 287 -65.14 -4.62 23.95
N ALA A 288 -65.17 -5.79 23.34
CA ALA A 288 -66.39 -6.57 23.14
C ALA A 288 -67.01 -6.98 24.49
N ALA A 289 -66.22 -7.50 25.43
CA ALA A 289 -66.69 -7.86 26.77
C ALA A 289 -67.19 -6.63 27.56
N ALA A 290 -66.55 -5.47 27.42
CA ALA A 290 -67.02 -4.22 28.03
C ALA A 290 -68.36 -3.75 27.44
N LYS A 291 -68.53 -3.83 26.11
CA LYS A 291 -69.80 -3.54 25.44
C LYS A 291 -70.92 -4.49 25.86
N GLN A 292 -70.62 -5.79 26.00
CA GLN A 292 -71.57 -6.78 26.49
C GLN A 292 -72.02 -6.45 27.93
N ARG A 293 -71.08 -6.24 28.85
CA ARG A 293 -71.41 -5.85 30.24
C ARG A 293 -72.21 -4.55 30.33
N ALA A 294 -71.92 -3.57 29.47
CA ALA A 294 -72.70 -2.34 29.39
C ALA A 294 -74.14 -2.61 28.93
N ALA A 295 -74.35 -3.49 27.95
CA ALA A 295 -75.69 -3.89 27.50
C ALA A 295 -76.45 -4.73 28.55
N GLU A 296 -75.76 -5.60 29.29
CA GLU A 296 -76.32 -6.36 30.41
C GLU A 296 -76.74 -5.44 31.55
N ASN A 297 -75.90 -4.48 31.94
CA ASN A 297 -76.23 -3.46 32.93
C ASN A 297 -77.40 -2.58 32.48
N ALA A 298 -77.47 -2.19 31.21
CA ALA A 298 -78.59 -1.42 30.67
C ALA A 298 -79.91 -2.21 30.71
N ARG A 299 -79.89 -3.51 30.39
CA ARG A 299 -81.05 -4.42 30.53
C ARG A 299 -81.48 -4.56 31.99
N ALA A 300 -80.53 -4.72 32.91
CA ALA A 300 -80.81 -4.82 34.34
C ALA A 300 -81.42 -3.51 34.91
N ALA A 301 -80.93 -2.35 34.47
CA ALA A 301 -81.49 -1.05 34.84
C ALA A 301 -82.91 -0.87 34.29
N ALA A 302 -83.15 -1.23 33.02
CA ALA A 302 -84.48 -1.18 32.40
C ALA A 302 -85.48 -2.14 33.08
N ALA A 303 -85.02 -3.34 33.50
CA ALA A 303 -85.85 -4.29 34.24
C ALA A 303 -86.29 -3.73 35.61
N ARG A 304 -85.35 -3.12 36.36
CA ARG A 304 -85.67 -2.45 37.63
C ARG A 304 -86.65 -1.29 37.43
N ALA A 305 -86.39 -0.41 36.47
CA ALA A 305 -87.29 0.70 36.16
C ALA A 305 -88.72 0.23 35.78
N ALA A 306 -88.86 -0.92 35.10
CA ALA A 306 -90.15 -1.53 34.81
C ALA A 306 -90.82 -2.15 36.04
N GLU A 307 -90.05 -2.68 36.99
CA GLU A 307 -90.54 -3.18 38.29
C GLU A 307 -90.98 -2.03 39.20
N ASP A 308 -90.18 -0.97 39.31
CA ASP A 308 -90.52 0.28 40.01
C ASP A 308 -91.79 0.93 39.45
N ALA A 309 -91.94 0.97 38.12
CA ALA A 309 -93.15 1.47 37.46
C ALA A 309 -94.40 0.62 37.78
N ARG A 310 -94.27 -0.72 37.83
CA ARG A 310 -95.36 -1.61 38.27
C ARG A 310 -95.70 -1.41 39.74
N ALA A 311 -94.70 -1.23 40.60
CA ALA A 311 -94.90 -0.94 42.02
C ALA A 311 -95.56 0.43 42.24
N ALA A 312 -95.25 1.43 41.41
CA ALA A 312 -95.91 2.73 41.42
C ALA A 312 -97.37 2.63 40.96
N ALA A 313 -97.66 1.93 39.86
CA ALA A 313 -99.02 1.70 39.38
C ALA A 313 -99.88 0.92 40.40
N ALA A 314 -99.32 -0.11 41.04
CA ALA A 314 -100.00 -0.84 42.11
C ALA A 314 -100.33 0.05 43.32
N LYS A 315 -99.43 0.96 43.70
CA LYS A 315 -99.68 1.98 44.75
C LYS A 315 -100.75 3.00 44.33
N GLN A 316 -100.82 3.36 43.05
CA GLN A 316 -101.85 4.25 42.52
C GLN A 316 -103.23 3.57 42.59
N HIS A 317 -103.38 2.35 42.06
CA HIS A 317 -104.64 1.60 42.16
C HIS A 317 -105.07 1.34 43.60
N ALA A 318 -104.14 0.97 44.50
CA ALA A 318 -104.47 0.83 45.93
C ALA A 318 -104.96 2.15 46.56
N ALA A 319 -104.46 3.30 46.12
CA ALA A 319 -104.95 4.61 46.55
C ALA A 319 -106.30 4.98 45.92
N GLU A 320 -106.57 4.54 44.68
CA GLU A 320 -107.87 4.68 44.01
C GLU A 320 -108.94 3.80 44.67
N ASP A 321 -108.64 2.55 44.97
CA ASP A 321 -109.50 1.64 45.72
C ASP A 321 -109.79 2.18 47.13
N ALA A 322 -108.78 2.71 47.82
CA ALA A 322 -108.97 3.37 49.12
C ALA A 322 -109.89 4.61 49.01
N ARG A 323 -109.75 5.42 47.96
CA ARG A 323 -110.65 6.56 47.66
C ARG A 323 -112.07 6.08 47.34
N ALA A 324 -112.22 5.02 46.55
CA ALA A 324 -113.51 4.44 46.19
C ALA A 324 -114.21 3.80 47.39
N ALA A 325 -113.48 3.11 48.26
CA ALA A 325 -113.97 2.58 49.54
C ALA A 325 -114.40 3.71 50.48
N ALA A 326 -113.60 4.77 50.62
CA ALA A 326 -113.95 5.95 51.40
C ALA A 326 -115.18 6.68 50.83
N ALA A 327 -115.32 6.75 49.50
CA ALA A 327 -116.50 7.30 48.83
C ALA A 327 -117.75 6.44 49.09
N LYS A 328 -117.66 5.11 48.99
CA LYS A 328 -118.73 4.17 49.36
C LYS A 328 -119.13 4.30 50.83
N GLN A 329 -118.17 4.43 51.75
CA GLN A 329 -118.43 4.67 53.17
C GLN A 329 -119.12 6.01 53.42
N ARG A 330 -118.69 7.10 52.74
CA ARG A 330 -119.36 8.41 52.81
C ARG A 330 -120.78 8.35 52.25
N ALA A 331 -121.01 7.65 51.14
CA ALA A 331 -122.34 7.44 50.57
C ALA A 331 -123.25 6.64 51.52
N ALA A 332 -122.74 5.55 52.12
CA ALA A 332 -123.48 4.77 53.11
C ALA A 332 -123.77 5.57 54.40
N ALA A 333 -122.84 6.42 54.83
CA ALA A 333 -123.03 7.33 55.96
C ALA A 333 -124.08 8.43 55.66
N ALA A 334 -124.15 8.92 54.42
CA ALA A 334 -125.19 9.85 53.96
C ALA A 334 -126.56 9.17 53.75
N ALA A 335 -126.59 7.89 53.38
CA ALA A 335 -127.80 7.10 53.22
C ALA A 335 -128.45 6.69 54.55
N ARG A 336 -127.67 6.49 55.62
CA ARG A 336 -128.21 6.13 56.96
C ARG A 336 -129.23 7.14 57.51
N PRO A 337 -129.01 8.47 57.47
CA PRO A 337 -130.04 9.46 57.76
C PRO A 337 -131.33 9.29 56.94
N ALA A 338 -131.22 9.00 55.65
CA ALA A 338 -132.38 8.84 54.76
C ALA A 338 -133.17 7.54 55.07
N ALA A 339 -132.48 6.43 55.35
CA ALA A 339 -133.11 5.18 55.78
C ALA A 339 -133.83 5.35 57.13
N ASN A 340 -133.18 5.97 58.12
CA ASN A 340 -133.78 6.25 59.42
C ASN A 340 -134.97 7.22 59.32
N ALA A 341 -134.99 8.11 58.32
CA ALA A 341 -136.12 9.02 58.04
C ALA A 341 -137.29 8.37 57.27
N ALA A 342 -137.10 7.16 56.72
CA ALA A 342 -138.17 6.33 56.17
C ALA A 342 -138.84 5.49 57.27
N ASP A 343 -138.05 4.86 58.13
CA ASP A 343 -138.53 3.92 59.16
C ASP A 343 -139.32 4.62 60.29
N GLN A 344 -139.03 5.90 60.57
CA GLN A 344 -139.77 6.71 61.56
C GLN A 344 -141.18 7.16 61.10
N ARG A 345 -141.70 6.69 59.96
CA ARG A 345 -143.03 7.07 59.45
C ARG A 345 -144.18 6.15 59.89
N ARG A 346 -144.05 5.46 61.03
CA ARG A 346 -145.12 4.66 61.66
C ARG A 346 -145.27 4.90 63.17
N VAL A 347 -145.47 6.16 63.58
CA VAL A 347 -146.07 6.51 64.88
C VAL A 347 -147.18 7.53 64.62
N PRO A 348 -148.42 7.32 65.10
CA PRO A 348 -149.52 8.30 64.94
C PRO A 348 -149.32 9.54 65.82
N ALA A 349 -150.07 10.60 65.52
CA ALA A 349 -149.88 11.91 66.12
C ALA A 349 -150.49 12.04 67.53
N GLU A 350 -149.76 12.70 68.44
CA GLU A 350 -150.33 13.54 69.51
C GLU A 350 -149.25 14.51 70.06
N PRO A 351 -149.54 15.49 70.94
CA PRO A 351 -149.64 16.87 70.48
C PRO A 351 -148.43 17.76 70.86
N ALA A 352 -148.55 19.05 70.54
CA ALA A 352 -147.46 20.02 70.62
C ALA A 352 -147.01 20.40 72.05
N ASN A 353 -145.86 21.11 72.06
CA ASN A 353 -145.60 22.33 72.85
C ASN A 353 -144.47 22.35 73.91
N TRP A 354 -143.57 21.36 73.94
CA TRP A 354 -142.50 21.28 74.98
C TRP A 354 -141.05 21.05 74.48
N ARG A 355 -140.63 21.61 73.33
CA ARG A 355 -139.23 21.47 72.83
C ARG A 355 -138.63 22.76 72.21
N ARG A 356 -138.17 23.69 73.07
CA ARG A 356 -137.23 24.76 72.70
C ARG A 356 -135.83 24.60 73.32
N PRO A 357 -135.64 24.39 74.64
CA PRO A 357 -134.31 24.34 75.25
C PRO A 357 -133.41 23.20 74.72
N ALA A 358 -133.99 22.00 74.56
CA ALA A 358 -133.25 20.82 74.10
C ALA A 358 -132.76 20.93 72.64
N ARG A 359 -133.35 21.82 71.83
CA ARG A 359 -132.96 21.99 70.42
C ARG A 359 -131.67 22.80 70.30
N ALA A 360 -131.60 23.94 70.98
CA ALA A 360 -130.40 24.78 71.05
C ALA A 360 -129.18 24.03 71.62
N ALA A 361 -129.38 23.16 72.62
CA ALA A 361 -128.30 22.34 73.19
C ALA A 361 -127.71 21.34 72.17
N VAL A 362 -128.55 20.72 71.34
CA VAL A 362 -128.12 19.79 70.28
C VAL A 362 -127.51 20.52 69.08
N GLU A 363 -128.04 21.70 68.73
CA GLU A 363 -127.50 22.56 67.68
C GLU A 363 -126.09 23.06 68.07
N ALA A 364 -125.89 23.59 69.29
CA ALA A 364 -124.57 23.99 69.80
C ALA A 364 -123.57 22.80 69.92
N ALA A 365 -124.03 21.63 70.37
CA ALA A 365 -123.17 20.43 70.43
C ALA A 365 -122.76 19.94 69.02
N ASN A 366 -123.63 20.09 68.02
CA ASN A 366 -123.28 19.78 66.63
C ASN A 366 -122.34 20.83 66.03
N GLU A 367 -122.49 22.12 66.33
CA GLU A 367 -121.55 23.17 65.92
C GLU A 367 -120.14 22.92 66.47
N GLN A 368 -120.03 22.54 67.75
CA GLN A 368 -118.74 22.15 68.34
C GLN A 368 -118.11 20.94 67.64
N ARG A 369 -118.91 19.90 67.31
CA ARG A 369 -118.42 18.71 66.59
C ARG A 369 -118.02 19.02 65.14
N VAL A 370 -118.78 19.86 64.44
CA VAL A 370 -118.43 20.34 63.09
C VAL A 370 -117.14 21.17 63.13
N THR A 371 -116.96 21.99 64.17
CA THR A 371 -115.74 22.79 64.35
C THR A 371 -114.53 21.89 64.66
N ALA A 372 -114.68 20.88 65.52
CA ALA A 372 -113.63 19.90 65.79
C ALA A 372 -113.26 19.08 64.54
N VAL A 373 -114.24 18.62 63.75
CA VAL A 373 -113.98 17.90 62.49
C VAL A 373 -113.29 18.79 61.47
N LYS A 374 -113.63 20.09 61.38
CA LYS A 374 -112.91 21.07 60.55
C LYS A 374 -111.47 21.27 61.03
N ALA A 375 -111.23 21.32 62.34
CA ALA A 375 -109.89 21.45 62.91
C ALA A 375 -109.01 20.22 62.57
N CYS A 376 -109.51 19.00 62.82
CA CYS A 376 -108.77 17.78 62.45
C CYS A 376 -108.54 17.67 60.94
N ALA A 377 -109.53 18.04 60.10
CA ALA A 377 -109.36 18.04 58.65
C ALA A 377 -108.33 19.07 58.16
N ALA A 378 -108.19 20.22 58.85
CA ALA A 378 -107.14 21.19 58.58
C ALA A 378 -105.76 20.67 59.04
N GLU A 379 -105.68 19.98 60.18
CA GLU A 379 -104.45 19.37 60.69
C GLU A 379 -103.97 18.19 59.81
N ASP A 380 -104.88 17.37 59.31
CA ASP A 380 -104.56 16.32 58.33
C ASP A 380 -104.16 16.92 56.97
N ALA A 381 -104.77 18.03 56.56
CA ALA A 381 -104.37 18.74 55.34
C ALA A 381 -102.98 19.37 55.45
N THR A 382 -102.60 19.97 56.59
CA THR A 382 -101.24 20.49 56.79
C THR A 382 -100.21 19.37 56.89
N LYS A 383 -100.50 18.28 57.60
CA LYS A 383 -99.64 17.07 57.62
C LYS A 383 -99.50 16.43 56.23
N ALA A 384 -100.54 16.46 55.40
CA ALA A 384 -100.48 15.97 54.03
C ALA A 384 -99.60 16.88 53.15
N ALA A 385 -99.76 18.20 53.26
CA ALA A 385 -98.93 19.18 52.56
C ALA A 385 -97.45 19.10 52.99
N GLU A 386 -97.17 18.93 54.28
CA GLU A 386 -95.82 18.75 54.81
C GLU A 386 -95.16 17.47 54.29
N LYS A 387 -95.91 16.36 54.23
CA LYS A 387 -95.42 15.10 53.63
C LYS A 387 -95.18 15.22 52.13
N LEU A 388 -96.03 15.96 51.41
CA LEU A 388 -95.90 16.15 49.97
C LEU A 388 -94.67 17.02 49.66
N ARG A 389 -94.51 18.14 50.38
CA ARG A 389 -93.30 18.97 50.32
C ARG A 389 -92.02 18.18 50.64
N LYS A 390 -92.02 17.37 51.70
CA LYS A 390 -90.87 16.50 52.03
C LYS A 390 -90.56 15.44 50.96
N ALA A 391 -91.54 15.05 50.14
CA ALA A 391 -91.33 14.17 48.99
C ALA A 391 -90.78 14.93 47.78
N GLU A 392 -91.18 16.19 47.59
CA GLU A 392 -90.60 17.11 46.60
C GLU A 392 -89.15 17.47 46.96
N ASP A 393 -88.88 17.93 48.18
CA ASP A 393 -87.53 18.19 48.70
C ASP A 393 -86.59 16.97 48.52
N ALA A 394 -87.10 15.75 48.74
CA ALA A 394 -86.36 14.51 48.56
C ALA A 394 -86.15 14.10 47.10
N ARG A 395 -87.10 14.44 46.21
CA ARG A 395 -86.98 14.23 44.76
C ARG A 395 -85.96 15.20 44.17
N ASP A 396 -86.04 16.47 44.50
CA ASP A 396 -85.11 17.50 44.01
C ASP A 396 -83.68 17.20 44.48
N ALA A 397 -83.51 16.72 45.72
CA ALA A 397 -82.22 16.23 46.23
C ALA A 397 -81.71 14.98 45.49
N ALA A 398 -82.58 14.14 44.94
CA ALA A 398 -82.19 12.98 44.13
C ALA A 398 -81.82 13.38 42.68
N GLU A 399 -82.60 14.27 42.06
CA GLU A 399 -82.32 14.81 40.73
C GLU A 399 -81.02 15.64 40.72
N ALA A 400 -80.77 16.44 41.76
CA ALA A 400 -79.50 17.17 41.94
C ALA A 400 -78.30 16.23 42.08
N ARG A 401 -78.43 15.10 42.79
CA ARG A 401 -77.37 14.07 42.89
C ARG A 401 -77.11 13.38 41.56
N ALA A 402 -78.16 13.04 40.82
CA ALA A 402 -78.03 12.44 39.49
C ALA A 402 -77.36 13.40 38.49
N ALA A 403 -77.69 14.70 38.55
CA ALA A 403 -77.04 15.73 37.75
C ALA A 403 -75.55 15.90 38.11
N ALA A 404 -75.20 15.87 39.39
CA ALA A 404 -73.80 15.91 39.84
C ALA A 404 -73.01 14.68 39.36
N GLU A 405 -73.57 13.47 39.51
CA GLU A 405 -72.92 12.23 39.03
C GLU A 405 -72.76 12.22 37.50
N ALA A 406 -73.72 12.79 36.76
CA ALA A 406 -73.60 12.97 35.31
C ALA A 406 -72.49 13.98 34.94
N ALA A 407 -72.37 15.09 35.68
CA ALA A 407 -71.31 16.07 35.48
C ALA A 407 -69.91 15.51 35.79
N ASP A 408 -69.75 14.76 36.89
CA ASP A 408 -68.49 14.06 37.21
C ASP A 408 -68.11 13.04 36.13
N LYS A 409 -69.08 12.25 35.63
CA LYS A 409 -68.85 11.33 34.51
C LYS A 409 -68.40 12.06 33.24
N GLN A 410 -69.01 13.20 32.92
CA GLN A 410 -68.58 14.03 31.79
C GLN A 410 -67.16 14.60 32.00
N ARG A 411 -66.81 15.03 33.23
CA ARG A 411 -65.46 15.51 33.54
C ARG A 411 -64.42 14.39 33.36
N VAL A 412 -64.67 13.19 33.89
CA VAL A 412 -63.77 12.03 33.70
C VAL A 412 -63.61 11.66 32.22
N VAL A 413 -64.67 11.73 31.40
CA VAL A 413 -64.57 11.52 29.95
C VAL A 413 -63.73 12.60 29.27
N ALA A 414 -63.85 13.86 29.68
CA ALA A 414 -63.03 14.96 29.17
C ALA A 414 -61.55 14.83 29.58
N GLU A 415 -61.27 14.46 30.84
CA GLU A 415 -59.93 14.17 31.36
C GLU A 415 -59.27 13.01 30.58
N MET A 416 -59.98 11.90 30.41
CA MET A 416 -59.49 10.75 29.62
C MET A 416 -59.25 11.10 28.16
N ARG A 417 -60.08 11.97 27.57
CA ARG A 417 -59.89 12.47 26.20
C ARG A 417 -58.63 13.33 26.10
N ALA A 418 -58.41 14.27 27.03
CA ALA A 418 -57.21 15.10 27.07
C ALA A 418 -55.93 14.26 27.23
N VAL A 419 -55.96 13.22 28.07
CA VAL A 419 -54.85 12.25 28.20
C VAL A 419 -54.60 11.48 26.89
N ALA A 420 -55.66 11.06 26.19
CA ALA A 420 -55.53 10.37 24.90
C ALA A 420 -54.94 11.30 23.81
N GLU A 421 -55.38 12.55 23.73
CA GLU A 421 -54.87 13.56 22.79
C GLU A 421 -53.41 13.93 23.10
N ALA A 422 -53.03 14.07 24.38
CA ALA A 422 -51.63 14.26 24.80
C ALA A 422 -50.73 13.05 24.48
N CYS A 423 -51.23 11.83 24.68
CA CYS A 423 -50.52 10.61 24.27
C CYS A 423 -50.34 10.53 22.74
N ALA A 424 -51.35 10.91 21.95
CA ALA A 424 -51.27 10.96 20.50
C ALA A 424 -50.24 12.02 20.02
N ALA A 425 -50.24 13.21 20.61
CA ALA A 425 -49.26 14.25 20.32
C ALA A 425 -47.82 13.78 20.59
N LYS A 426 -47.59 13.13 21.75
CA LYS A 426 -46.27 12.58 22.13
C LYS A 426 -45.85 11.37 21.29
N ALA A 427 -46.80 10.63 20.72
CA ALA A 427 -46.53 9.58 19.74
C ALA A 427 -46.13 10.18 18.37
N ALA A 428 -46.81 11.23 17.92
CA ALA A 428 -46.48 11.95 16.68
C ALA A 428 -45.12 12.67 16.78
N GLU A 429 -44.78 13.25 17.94
CA GLU A 429 -43.46 13.81 18.23
C GLU A 429 -42.36 12.75 18.08
N LYS A 430 -42.55 11.57 18.71
CA LYS A 430 -41.61 10.43 18.58
C LYS A 430 -41.50 9.89 17.16
N LEU A 431 -42.59 9.91 16.39
CA LEU A 431 -42.59 9.49 14.99
C LEU A 431 -41.73 10.45 14.14
N ARG A 432 -41.96 11.76 14.23
CA ARG A 432 -41.14 12.79 13.56
C ARG A 432 -39.66 12.69 13.94
N ALA A 433 -39.38 12.44 15.22
CA ALA A 433 -38.01 12.25 15.71
C ALA A 433 -37.34 10.97 15.17
N ALA A 434 -38.11 9.91 14.88
CA ALA A 434 -37.61 8.71 14.21
C ALA A 434 -37.41 8.93 12.70
N GLU A 435 -38.36 9.61 12.04
CA GLU A 435 -38.29 10.00 10.63
C GLU A 435 -37.07 10.90 10.35
N ALA A 436 -36.81 11.89 11.21
CA ALA A 436 -35.63 12.75 11.13
C ALA A 436 -34.32 11.97 11.27
N ARG A 437 -34.25 10.97 12.17
CA ARG A 437 -33.09 10.06 12.28
C ARG A 437 -32.92 9.20 11.04
N ALA A 438 -34.01 8.68 10.47
CA ALA A 438 -33.99 7.89 9.24
C ALA A 438 -33.66 8.73 7.99
N ALA A 439 -33.96 10.03 7.99
CA ALA A 439 -33.49 10.97 6.96
C ALA A 439 -31.98 11.23 7.12
N GLY A 440 -31.52 11.57 8.32
CA GLY A 440 -30.09 11.78 8.59
C GLY A 440 -29.23 10.55 8.30
N MET A 441 -29.72 9.34 8.62
CA MET A 441 -28.98 8.10 8.34
C MET A 441 -28.91 7.78 6.83
N ARG A 442 -29.93 8.14 6.04
CA ARG A 442 -29.87 8.04 4.57
C ARG A 442 -28.83 9.01 3.98
N ALA A 443 -28.80 10.26 4.45
CA ALA A 443 -27.79 11.24 4.03
C ALA A 443 -26.35 10.80 4.39
N VAL A 444 -26.15 10.08 5.50
CA VAL A 444 -24.84 9.49 5.86
C VAL A 444 -24.45 8.34 4.93
N ILE A 445 -25.41 7.52 4.48
CA ILE A 445 -25.16 6.45 3.50
C ILE A 445 -24.80 7.07 2.13
N GLU A 446 -25.59 8.03 1.65
CA GLU A 446 -25.35 8.76 0.40
C GLU A 446 -23.98 9.50 0.40
N ALA A 447 -23.57 10.04 1.55
CA ALA A 447 -22.25 10.64 1.74
C ALA A 447 -21.10 9.61 1.81
N ALA A 448 -21.38 8.36 2.19
CA ALA A 448 -20.39 7.27 2.19
C ALA A 448 -20.24 6.66 0.79
N ASP A 449 -21.34 6.46 0.07
CA ASP A 449 -21.35 5.94 -1.30
C ASP A 449 -20.67 6.93 -2.26
N SER A 450 -20.95 8.22 -2.17
CA SER A 450 -20.24 9.25 -2.97
C SER A 450 -18.75 9.39 -2.60
N GLN A 451 -18.35 9.15 -1.35
CA GLN A 451 -16.93 9.04 -0.99
C GLN A 451 -16.28 7.79 -1.58
N ARG A 452 -17.02 6.68 -1.68
CA ARG A 452 -16.56 5.44 -2.31
C ARG A 452 -16.39 5.61 -3.83
N GLU A 453 -17.37 6.18 -4.53
CA GLU A 453 -17.25 6.54 -5.95
C GLU A 453 -16.04 7.45 -6.20
N ALA A 454 -15.82 8.46 -5.32
CA ALA A 454 -14.67 9.34 -5.39
C ALA A 454 -13.32 8.64 -5.10
N ALA A 455 -13.32 7.51 -4.40
CA ALA A 455 -12.13 6.67 -4.19
C ALA A 455 -11.88 5.75 -5.39
N GLU A 456 -12.90 5.05 -5.88
CA GLU A 456 -12.82 4.19 -7.06
C GLU A 456 -12.41 5.00 -8.32
N MET A 457 -12.86 6.26 -8.44
CA MET A 457 -12.40 7.21 -9.48
C MET A 457 -10.94 7.65 -9.32
N ARG A 458 -10.36 7.65 -8.11
CA ARG A 458 -8.93 7.93 -7.88
C ARG A 458 -8.06 6.73 -8.23
N GLU A 459 -8.45 5.54 -7.79
CA GLU A 459 -7.77 4.28 -8.15
C GLU A 459 -7.76 4.09 -9.68
N ALA A 460 -8.88 4.39 -10.35
CA ALA A 460 -8.96 4.40 -11.81
C ALA A 460 -8.11 5.51 -12.49
N ALA A 461 -7.80 6.61 -11.80
CA ALA A 461 -6.90 7.65 -12.31
C ALA A 461 -5.43 7.29 -12.09
N GLU A 462 -5.09 6.71 -10.94
CA GLU A 462 -3.75 6.21 -10.60
C GLU A 462 -3.33 5.07 -11.55
N MET A 463 -4.22 4.10 -11.81
CA MET A 463 -3.94 3.05 -12.81
C MET A 463 -3.75 3.60 -14.25
N ARG A 464 -4.42 4.71 -14.60
CA ARG A 464 -4.18 5.40 -15.90
C ARG A 464 -2.84 6.14 -15.91
N ALA A 465 -2.43 6.73 -14.78
CA ALA A 465 -1.12 7.36 -14.64
C ALA A 465 0.01 6.31 -14.77
N GLU A 466 -0.07 5.20 -14.04
CA GLU A 466 0.88 4.08 -14.19
C GLU A 466 0.94 3.55 -15.63
N ALA A 467 -0.20 3.40 -16.30
CA ALA A 467 -0.24 2.97 -17.69
C ALA A 467 0.46 3.98 -18.63
N ALA A 468 0.28 5.28 -18.41
CA ALA A 468 0.95 6.33 -19.16
C ALA A 468 2.47 6.38 -18.88
N GLU A 469 2.90 6.20 -17.62
CA GLU A 469 4.32 6.10 -17.26
C GLU A 469 5.00 4.90 -17.94
N ARG A 470 4.35 3.73 -17.94
CA ARG A 470 4.85 2.53 -18.65
C ARG A 470 4.94 2.77 -20.16
N GLN A 471 3.92 3.38 -20.77
CA GLN A 471 3.96 3.76 -22.20
C GLN A 471 5.07 4.78 -22.52
N CYS A 472 5.35 5.71 -21.59
CA CYS A 472 6.45 6.67 -21.72
C CYS A 472 7.82 5.98 -21.61
N ALA A 473 8.01 5.10 -20.63
CA ALA A 473 9.22 4.30 -20.47
C ALA A 473 9.50 3.42 -21.71
N ASP A 474 8.47 2.77 -22.25
CA ASP A 474 8.54 2.01 -23.50
C ASP A 474 8.90 2.87 -24.71
N ALA A 475 8.36 4.10 -24.79
CA ALA A 475 8.67 5.03 -25.87
C ALA A 475 10.13 5.51 -25.80
N ILE A 476 10.62 5.83 -24.59
CA ILE A 476 12.03 6.17 -24.33
C ILE A 476 12.93 4.97 -24.65
N GLY A 477 12.52 3.75 -24.30
CA GLY A 477 13.21 2.51 -24.65
C GLY A 477 13.36 2.32 -26.16
N ARG A 478 12.27 2.51 -26.93
CA ARG A 478 12.29 2.46 -28.39
C ARG A 478 13.15 3.56 -29.02
N GLN A 479 13.06 4.80 -28.53
CA GLN A 479 13.91 5.91 -29.01
C GLN A 479 15.40 5.64 -28.73
N ARG A 480 15.73 5.11 -27.55
CA ARG A 480 17.11 4.77 -27.19
C ARG A 480 17.67 3.61 -28.01
N ALA A 481 16.85 2.60 -28.30
CA ALA A 481 17.22 1.51 -29.20
C ALA A 481 17.48 2.02 -30.64
N ALA A 482 16.59 2.87 -31.17
CA ALA A 482 16.77 3.48 -32.49
C ALA A 482 18.03 4.39 -32.56
N TYR A 483 18.32 5.13 -31.48
CA TYR A 483 19.54 5.94 -31.38
C TYR A 483 20.81 5.08 -31.37
N TYR A 484 20.83 3.95 -30.66
CA TYR A 484 21.98 3.04 -30.70
C TYR A 484 22.14 2.36 -32.07
N ALA A 485 21.04 1.96 -32.72
CA ALA A 485 21.10 1.43 -34.09
C ALA A 485 21.63 2.46 -35.11
N LEU A 486 21.30 3.76 -34.93
CA LEU A 486 21.86 4.83 -35.76
C LEU A 486 23.35 5.06 -35.50
N LEU A 487 23.82 4.95 -34.24
CA LEU A 487 25.25 4.98 -33.92
C LEU A 487 26.01 3.77 -34.47
N GLU A 488 25.37 2.61 -34.55
CA GLU A 488 25.94 1.39 -35.14
C GLU A 488 26.06 1.53 -36.66
N ALA A 489 24.99 1.93 -37.35
CA ALA A 489 25.01 2.22 -38.79
C ALA A 489 26.00 3.35 -39.17
N ASN A 490 26.20 4.35 -38.31
CA ASN A 490 27.23 5.37 -38.52
C ASN A 490 28.64 4.78 -38.47
N ARG A 491 28.93 3.85 -37.53
CA ARG A 491 30.24 3.17 -37.46
C ARG A 491 30.48 2.24 -38.65
N GLU A 492 29.45 1.55 -39.12
CA GLU A 492 29.52 0.77 -40.37
C GLU A 492 29.82 1.69 -41.56
N SER A 493 29.22 2.88 -41.62
CA SER A 493 29.52 3.87 -42.65
C SER A 493 30.93 4.46 -42.51
N GLU A 494 31.42 4.71 -41.30
CA GLU A 494 32.80 5.13 -41.03
C GLU A 494 33.79 4.06 -41.54
N ALA A 495 33.60 2.78 -41.19
CA ALA A 495 34.43 1.68 -41.66
C ALA A 495 34.45 1.55 -43.20
N VAL A 496 33.28 1.63 -43.86
CA VAL A 496 33.18 1.60 -45.34
C VAL A 496 33.88 2.82 -45.97
N ASN A 497 33.86 3.98 -45.31
CA ASN A 497 34.60 5.16 -45.78
C ASN A 497 36.12 5.02 -45.57
N GLU A 498 36.57 4.39 -44.49
CA GLU A 498 37.98 4.06 -44.26
C GLU A 498 38.51 3.04 -45.28
N GLU A 499 37.78 1.95 -45.54
CA GLU A 499 38.09 0.98 -46.61
C GLU A 499 38.18 1.66 -47.98
N ARG A 500 37.22 2.55 -48.29
CA ARG A 500 37.20 3.31 -49.54
C ARG A 500 38.37 4.28 -49.65
N ALA A 501 38.77 4.92 -48.55
CA ALA A 501 39.95 5.79 -48.51
C ALA A 501 41.25 4.99 -48.72
N ALA A 502 41.38 3.83 -48.07
CA ALA A 502 42.50 2.90 -48.27
C ALA A 502 42.60 2.44 -49.74
N ALA A 503 41.48 2.04 -50.36
CA ALA A 503 41.42 1.64 -51.77
C ALA A 503 41.76 2.80 -52.73
N ILE A 504 41.45 4.04 -52.38
CA ILE A 504 41.88 5.23 -53.14
C ILE A 504 43.40 5.44 -53.03
N MET A 505 43.97 5.31 -51.83
CA MET A 505 45.43 5.43 -51.65
C MET A 505 46.21 4.29 -52.32
N GLU A 506 45.70 3.05 -52.30
CA GLU A 506 46.32 1.95 -53.04
C GLU A 506 46.30 2.19 -54.55
N ARG A 507 45.18 2.69 -55.10
CA ARG A 507 45.07 3.07 -56.51
C ARG A 507 46.02 4.23 -56.88
N ALA A 508 46.19 5.21 -56.00
CA ALA A 508 47.19 6.27 -56.18
C ALA A 508 48.61 5.69 -56.23
N ALA A 509 48.99 4.88 -55.24
CA ALA A 509 50.30 4.21 -55.22
C ALA A 509 50.51 3.24 -56.40
N ALA A 510 49.45 2.62 -56.93
CA ALA A 510 49.53 1.85 -58.18
C ALA A 510 49.76 2.75 -59.41
N ALA A 511 49.07 3.89 -59.50
CA ALA A 511 49.28 4.87 -60.56
C ALA A 511 50.69 5.49 -60.52
N ASP A 512 51.22 5.77 -59.32
CA ASP A 512 52.59 6.28 -59.16
C ASP A 512 53.66 5.25 -59.51
N ARG A 513 53.46 3.97 -59.16
CA ARG A 513 54.32 2.87 -59.65
C ARG A 513 54.28 2.73 -61.18
N LEU A 514 53.13 2.95 -61.82
CA LEU A 514 53.02 2.98 -63.28
C LEU A 514 53.69 4.22 -63.90
N ARG A 515 53.62 5.40 -63.26
CA ARG A 515 54.35 6.61 -63.66
C ARG A 515 55.86 6.41 -63.57
N GLU A 516 56.35 5.83 -62.46
CA GLU A 516 57.76 5.45 -62.33
C GLU A 516 58.20 4.44 -63.40
N ALA A 517 57.40 3.40 -63.65
CA ALA A 517 57.73 2.41 -64.67
C ALA A 517 57.79 3.03 -66.07
N ALA A 518 56.83 3.90 -66.42
CA ALA A 518 56.84 4.63 -67.68
C ALA A 518 58.01 5.62 -67.80
N ALA A 519 58.37 6.31 -66.72
CA ALA A 519 59.52 7.21 -66.68
C ALA A 519 60.86 6.46 -66.84
N ARG A 520 60.98 5.26 -66.24
CA ARG A 520 62.14 4.37 -66.45
C ARG A 520 62.19 3.88 -67.89
N GLN A 521 61.07 3.39 -68.45
CA GLN A 521 60.99 2.98 -69.86
C GLN A 521 61.33 4.13 -70.83
N LEU A 522 60.96 5.37 -70.51
CA LEU A 522 61.35 6.54 -71.29
C LEU A 522 62.87 6.78 -71.20
N ALA A 523 63.44 6.75 -69.99
CA ALA A 523 64.88 6.92 -69.78
C ALA A 523 65.71 5.78 -70.43
N ASP A 524 65.24 4.54 -70.37
CA ASP A 524 65.85 3.38 -71.03
C ASP A 524 65.78 3.52 -72.57
N ALA A 525 64.66 4.05 -73.10
CA ALA A 525 64.52 4.34 -74.52
C ALA A 525 65.42 5.50 -74.98
N GLU A 526 65.50 6.58 -74.20
CA GLU A 526 66.44 7.70 -74.42
C GLU A 526 67.89 7.20 -74.37
N ALA A 527 68.26 6.35 -73.40
CA ALA A 527 69.58 5.73 -73.33
C ALA A 527 69.87 4.73 -74.47
N THR A 528 68.83 4.16 -75.08
CA THR A 528 68.97 3.29 -76.27
C THR A 528 69.15 4.12 -77.55
N VAL A 529 68.42 5.25 -77.69
CA VAL A 529 68.58 6.21 -78.79
C VAL A 529 69.91 6.97 -78.69
N HIS A 530 70.38 7.22 -77.47
CA HIS A 530 71.70 7.76 -77.15
C HIS A 530 72.71 6.67 -76.74
N GLY A 531 72.53 5.44 -77.26
CA GLY A 531 73.54 4.38 -77.15
C GLY A 531 74.90 4.87 -77.66
N PRO A 532 76.03 4.41 -77.08
CA PRO A 532 77.32 5.09 -77.19
C PRO A 532 77.78 5.24 -78.64
N VAL A 533 77.61 6.46 -79.16
CA VAL A 533 78.21 6.91 -80.41
C VAL A 533 79.72 6.97 -80.17
N SER A 534 80.46 6.01 -80.70
CA SER A 534 81.92 6.01 -80.62
C SER A 534 82.47 7.25 -81.35
N ASP A 535 83.26 8.06 -80.65
CA ASP A 535 83.80 9.34 -81.15
C ASP A 535 84.64 9.22 -82.44
N ASP A 536 85.07 8.01 -82.81
CA ASP A 536 85.80 7.69 -84.06
C ASP A 536 85.03 8.04 -85.36
N ALA A 537 83.74 8.38 -85.29
CA ALA A 537 82.88 8.58 -86.46
C ALA A 537 82.49 10.04 -86.76
N ASN A 538 82.86 11.03 -85.94
CA ASN A 538 82.31 12.40 -86.05
C ASN A 538 83.33 13.56 -86.06
N GLN A 539 84.48 13.34 -86.70
CA GLN A 539 85.29 14.41 -87.29
C GLN A 539 85.64 14.08 -88.76
N PRO A 540 85.79 15.07 -89.66
CA PRO A 540 85.41 16.48 -89.59
C PRO A 540 84.50 16.91 -90.77
N LEU A 541 83.70 17.99 -90.65
CA LEU A 541 83.34 18.86 -91.80
C LEU A 541 82.65 20.22 -91.48
N VAL A 542 83.09 20.95 -90.45
CA VAL A 542 82.66 22.36 -90.25
C VAL A 542 83.68 23.32 -90.89
N ARG A 543 83.54 23.60 -92.19
CA ARG A 543 84.39 24.57 -92.92
C ARG A 543 83.67 25.47 -93.95
N SER A 544 82.49 25.97 -93.57
CA SER A 544 81.89 27.21 -94.09
C SER A 544 81.13 27.85 -92.93
N ARG A 545 81.57 28.97 -92.37
CA ARG A 545 81.39 30.35 -92.88
C ARG A 545 79.91 30.66 -93.13
N GLN A 546 79.33 31.70 -92.52
CA GLN A 546 79.93 32.83 -91.78
C GLN A 546 79.02 33.35 -90.67
#